data_AF-A0A7S3CAE9-F1
#
_entry.id   AF-A0A7S3CAE9-F1
#
_cell.length_a   1.000
_cell.length_b   1.000
_cell.length_c   1.000
_cell.angle_alpha   90.00
_cell.angle_beta   90.00
_cell.angle_gamma   90.00
#
_symmetry.space_group_name_H-M   'P 1'
#
loop_
_entity.id
_entity.type
_entity.pdbx_description
1 polymer ?
#
loop_
_entity_poly.entity_id
_entity_poly.type
_entity_poly.pdbx_seq_one_letter_code
_entity_poly.pdbx_strand_id
1 'polypeptide(L)'
;DMVRKARVSLALQPVATALFANSPIKEGKLNGYQSYRRRVWDDVDPDRCGYLPWIFEDGFGFEKYVDYALTVPMYFVYRNGRYVDVAGQSFGDFMKGNLSALPGEVATMQDWEDHLTTIFPEIRLKRFLEMRGADGGPWNMICALPAFWVGLLYDDQALQEAEDLVSSWTAMDRLHMQENVARDGLKMECAGRAGERTTMQELAKEVLRISEGGLRRRGEDEEGFLEKLHAIADKGTNQAEELESKFTKLWRGGVDPLFVDQVS
;
A
#
# COMPACT_ATOMS: atom_id res chain seq x y z
N ASP A 1 -19.67 -1.13 3.91
CA ASP A 1 -18.74 -1.06 2.76
C ASP A 1 -17.35 -0.58 3.16
N MET A 2 -17.15 0.71 3.47
CA MET A 2 -15.82 1.30 3.79
C MET A 2 -14.98 0.46 4.76
N VAL A 3 -15.54 0.09 5.92
CA VAL A 3 -14.82 -0.70 6.95
C VAL A 3 -14.32 -2.04 6.42
N ARG A 4 -15.15 -2.74 5.63
CA ARG A 4 -14.81 -4.04 5.01
C ARG A 4 -13.61 -3.87 4.08
N LYS A 5 -13.72 -2.93 3.13
CA LYS A 5 -12.67 -2.62 2.15
C LYS A 5 -11.38 -2.15 2.81
N ALA A 6 -11.45 -1.31 3.84
CA ALA A 6 -10.27 -0.83 4.56
C ALA A 6 -9.53 -1.96 5.28
N ARG A 7 -10.25 -2.86 5.96
CA ARG A 7 -9.64 -4.03 6.65
C ARG A 7 -9.00 -5.00 5.66
N VAL A 8 -9.71 -5.35 4.59
CA VAL A 8 -9.19 -6.23 3.53
C VAL A 8 -7.96 -5.59 2.87
N SER A 9 -8.05 -4.32 2.49
CA SER A 9 -6.95 -3.62 1.82
C SER A 9 -5.73 -3.52 2.72
N LEU A 10 -5.90 -3.16 3.99
CA LEU A 10 -4.77 -3.07 4.93
C LEU A 10 -4.13 -4.43 5.19
N ALA A 11 -4.94 -5.49 5.34
CA ALA A 11 -4.44 -6.85 5.56
C ALA A 11 -3.69 -7.40 4.34
N LEU A 12 -4.20 -7.14 3.13
CA LEU A 12 -3.62 -7.63 1.88
C LEU A 12 -2.59 -6.68 1.25
N GLN A 13 -2.34 -5.51 1.85
CA GLN A 13 -1.33 -4.58 1.35
C GLN A 13 0.06 -5.22 1.21
N PRO A 14 0.53 -6.09 2.13
CA PRO A 14 1.78 -6.83 1.95
C PRO A 14 1.79 -7.75 0.73
N VAL A 15 0.65 -8.35 0.36
CA VAL A 15 0.54 -9.18 -0.86
C VAL A 15 0.81 -8.32 -2.10
N ALA A 16 0.21 -7.14 -2.17
CA ALA A 16 0.51 -6.17 -3.22
C ALA A 16 1.99 -5.74 -3.18
N THR A 17 2.56 -5.44 -2.01
CA THR A 17 3.99 -5.11 -1.91
C THR A 17 4.88 -6.22 -2.45
N ALA A 18 4.61 -7.49 -2.12
CA ALA A 18 5.42 -8.63 -2.55
C ALA A 18 5.33 -8.89 -4.06
N LEU A 19 4.12 -8.81 -4.63
CA LEU A 19 3.87 -8.99 -6.07
C LEU A 19 4.49 -7.87 -6.91
N PHE A 20 4.48 -6.63 -6.39
CA PHE A 20 4.92 -5.44 -7.13
C PHE A 20 6.35 -5.01 -6.81
N ALA A 21 7.03 -5.62 -5.84
CA ALA A 21 8.39 -5.29 -5.43
C ALA A 21 9.36 -5.15 -6.62
N ASN A 22 10.03 -3.98 -6.71
CA ASN A 22 10.82 -3.59 -7.88
C ASN A 22 11.94 -2.58 -7.53
N SER A 23 12.49 -2.62 -6.31
CA SER A 23 13.50 -1.64 -5.89
C SER A 23 14.71 -2.22 -5.13
N PRO A 24 15.43 -3.23 -5.67
CA PRO A 24 16.53 -3.89 -4.95
C PRO A 24 17.89 -3.19 -5.06
N ILE A 25 18.00 -2.14 -5.88
CA ILE A 25 19.27 -1.42 -6.14
C ILE A 25 19.16 0.01 -5.62
N LYS A 26 20.16 0.45 -4.85
CA LYS A 26 20.35 1.84 -4.42
C LYS A 26 21.80 2.24 -4.69
N GLU A 27 22.01 3.39 -5.33
CA GLU A 27 23.35 3.96 -5.57
C GLU A 27 24.32 2.94 -6.21
N GLY A 28 23.83 2.17 -7.17
CA GLY A 28 24.62 1.17 -7.89
C GLY A 28 24.93 -0.11 -7.10
N LYS A 29 24.26 -0.36 -5.97
CA LYS A 29 24.48 -1.56 -5.13
C LYS A 29 23.17 -2.22 -4.72
N LEU A 30 23.22 -3.53 -4.52
CA LEU A 30 22.11 -4.25 -3.90
C LEU A 30 21.89 -3.73 -2.47
N ASN A 31 20.64 -3.44 -2.12
CA ASN A 31 20.28 -2.86 -0.83
C ASN A 31 19.74 -3.89 0.18
N GLY A 32 19.52 -5.14 -0.25
CA GLY A 32 19.06 -6.24 0.60
C GLY A 32 17.54 -6.30 0.81
N TYR A 33 16.76 -5.51 0.07
CA TYR A 33 15.30 -5.51 0.12
C TYR A 33 14.72 -5.79 -1.26
N GLN A 34 13.58 -6.47 -1.31
CA GLN A 34 12.81 -6.61 -2.55
C GLN A 34 12.07 -5.30 -2.88
N SER A 35 11.50 -4.64 -1.87
CA SER A 35 10.95 -3.28 -1.99
C SER A 35 11.66 -2.35 -1.01
N TYR A 36 12.75 -1.72 -1.48
CA TYR A 36 13.38 -0.66 -0.72
C TYR A 36 12.49 0.58 -0.61
N ARG A 37 11.63 0.84 -1.60
CA ARG A 37 10.59 1.87 -1.51
C ARG A 37 9.72 1.67 -0.28
N ARG A 38 9.19 0.45 -0.06
CA ARG A 38 8.37 0.16 1.12
C ARG A 38 9.16 0.34 2.41
N ARG A 39 10.42 -0.10 2.45
CA ARG A 39 11.32 0.11 3.60
C ARG A 39 11.54 1.59 3.90
N VAL A 40 11.66 2.46 2.89
CA VAL A 40 11.82 3.91 3.12
C VAL A 40 10.63 4.46 3.91
N TRP A 41 9.40 4.04 3.59
CA TRP A 41 8.19 4.51 4.27
C TRP A 41 8.10 4.18 5.77
N ASP A 42 8.88 3.20 6.27
CA ASP A 42 8.98 2.93 7.71
C ASP A 42 9.73 4.03 8.48
N ASP A 43 10.48 4.90 7.78
CA ASP A 43 11.44 5.85 8.38
C ASP A 43 11.28 7.27 7.80
N VAL A 44 10.11 7.59 7.22
CA VAL A 44 9.80 8.95 6.71
C VAL A 44 9.30 9.84 7.82
N ASP A 45 8.16 9.50 8.42
CA ASP A 45 7.50 10.28 9.47
C ASP A 45 6.49 9.37 10.21
N PRO A 46 6.74 9.02 11.49
CA PRO A 46 5.90 8.08 12.24
C PRO A 46 4.50 8.61 12.55
N ASP A 47 4.26 9.93 12.47
CA ASP A 47 2.94 10.50 12.79
C ASP A 47 1.94 10.27 11.65
N ARG A 48 2.42 10.10 10.42
CA ARG A 48 1.59 10.06 9.21
C ARG A 48 1.82 8.85 8.31
N CYS A 49 2.87 8.08 8.54
CA CYS A 49 3.22 6.92 7.71
C CYS A 49 2.92 5.60 8.43
N GLY A 50 2.88 4.51 7.67
CA GLY A 50 2.93 3.15 8.20
C GLY A 50 1.57 2.46 8.35
N TYR A 51 1.61 1.39 9.16
CA TYR A 51 0.50 0.48 9.40
C TYR A 51 -0.43 1.01 10.50
N LEU A 52 -1.74 0.98 10.26
CA LEU A 52 -2.77 1.48 11.18
C LEU A 52 -3.51 0.31 11.86
N PRO A 53 -2.97 -0.32 12.93
CA PRO A 53 -3.53 -1.53 13.52
C PRO A 53 -4.97 -1.36 14.04
N TRP A 54 -5.30 -0.15 14.50
CA TRP A 54 -6.60 0.19 15.07
C TRP A 54 -7.77 0.15 14.07
N ILE A 55 -7.50 -0.04 12.77
CA ILE A 55 -8.50 -0.35 11.72
C ILE A 55 -9.18 -1.71 11.97
N PHE A 56 -8.49 -2.63 12.65
CA PHE A 56 -9.04 -3.95 13.00
C PHE A 56 -9.79 -3.97 14.34
N GLU A 57 -9.72 -2.90 15.12
CA GLU A 57 -10.43 -2.81 16.40
C GLU A 57 -11.94 -2.61 16.19
N ASP A 58 -12.70 -3.02 17.19
CA ASP A 58 -14.13 -2.73 17.24
C ASP A 58 -14.38 -1.22 17.28
N GLY A 59 -15.47 -0.78 16.64
CA GLY A 59 -15.80 0.64 16.53
C GLY A 59 -15.00 1.42 15.48
N PHE A 60 -14.11 0.78 14.70
CA PHE A 60 -13.52 1.46 13.54
C PHE A 60 -14.61 1.92 12.55
N GLY A 61 -14.54 3.19 12.18
CA GLY A 61 -15.46 3.87 11.27
C GLY A 61 -14.88 5.22 10.85
N PHE A 62 -15.69 6.06 10.20
CA PHE A 62 -15.25 7.39 9.76
C PHE A 62 -14.79 8.28 10.93
N GLU A 63 -15.51 8.27 12.05
CA GLU A 63 -15.20 9.10 13.23
C GLU A 63 -13.79 8.81 13.77
N LYS A 64 -13.46 7.52 13.98
CA LYS A 64 -12.12 7.12 14.44
C LYS A 64 -11.00 7.53 13.47
N TYR A 65 -11.25 7.52 12.16
CA TYR A 65 -10.29 8.00 11.17
C TYR A 65 -10.15 9.53 11.21
N VAL A 66 -11.24 10.25 11.44
CA VAL A 66 -11.21 11.71 11.64
C VAL A 66 -10.39 12.03 12.89
N ASP A 67 -10.62 11.35 14.01
CA ASP A 67 -9.86 11.54 15.25
C ASP A 67 -8.36 11.34 15.01
N TYR A 68 -7.97 10.25 14.33
CA TYR A 68 -6.60 10.02 13.91
C TYR A 68 -6.06 11.19 13.08
N ALA A 69 -6.76 11.59 12.02
CA ALA A 69 -6.31 12.66 11.13
C ALA A 69 -6.19 14.02 11.85
N LEU A 70 -7.01 14.29 12.86
CA LEU A 70 -6.90 15.48 13.71
C LEU A 70 -5.65 15.49 14.59
N THR A 71 -5.12 14.31 14.93
CA THR A 71 -3.85 14.17 15.68
C THR A 71 -2.61 14.28 14.81
N VAL A 72 -2.70 14.02 13.50
CA VAL A 72 -1.55 14.14 12.60
C VAL A 72 -1.14 15.62 12.49
N PRO A 73 0.14 15.96 12.73
CA PRO A 73 0.60 17.33 12.57
C PRO A 73 0.43 17.84 11.15
N MET A 74 0.01 19.09 11.00
CA MET A 74 -0.15 19.73 9.69
C MET A 74 1.21 19.97 9.01
N TYR A 75 1.20 20.16 7.68
CA TYR A 75 2.36 20.68 6.93
C TYR A 75 2.20 22.16 6.58
N PHE A 76 1.07 22.50 5.98
CA PHE A 76 0.83 23.83 5.45
C PHE A 76 -0.65 24.20 5.52
N VAL A 77 -0.92 25.49 5.37
CA VAL A 77 -2.23 26.01 4.98
C VAL A 77 -2.06 26.77 3.68
N TYR A 78 -2.93 26.53 2.69
CA TYR A 78 -2.91 27.29 1.45
C TYR A 78 -3.80 28.54 1.58
N ARG A 79 -3.20 29.73 1.50
CA ARG A 79 -3.91 31.01 1.61
C ARG A 79 -3.41 31.98 0.55
N ASN A 80 -4.36 32.61 -0.17
CA ASN A 80 -4.07 33.71 -1.10
C ASN A 80 -2.91 33.41 -2.07
N GLY A 81 -2.88 32.20 -2.62
CA GLY A 81 -1.84 31.78 -3.58
C GLY A 81 -0.53 31.30 -2.96
N ARG A 82 -0.43 31.18 -1.63
CA ARG A 82 0.81 30.84 -0.92
C ARG A 82 0.60 29.69 0.06
N TYR A 83 1.66 28.89 0.21
CA TYR A 83 1.77 27.91 1.28
C TYR A 83 2.29 28.61 2.54
N VAL A 84 1.47 28.62 3.59
CA VAL A 84 1.85 29.07 4.93
C VAL A 84 2.34 27.85 5.70
N ASP A 85 3.59 27.90 6.16
CA ASP A 85 4.19 26.84 6.96
C ASP A 85 3.49 26.76 8.33
N VAL A 86 2.90 25.59 8.61
CA VAL A 86 2.30 25.27 9.91
C VAL A 86 2.78 23.90 10.41
N ALA A 87 3.98 23.49 9.99
CA ALA A 87 4.57 22.23 10.37
C ALA A 87 4.55 22.05 11.89
N GLY A 88 4.04 20.90 12.34
CA GLY A 88 3.94 20.57 13.77
C GLY A 88 2.68 21.11 14.48
N GLN A 89 1.86 21.94 13.84
CA GLN A 89 0.63 22.47 14.44
C GLN A 89 -0.56 21.51 14.25
N SER A 90 -1.59 21.66 15.10
CA SER A 90 -2.78 20.79 15.10
C SER A 90 -3.89 21.30 14.20
N PHE A 91 -4.47 20.42 13.40
CA PHE A 91 -5.72 20.72 12.68
C PHE A 91 -6.88 21.00 13.66
N GLY A 92 -6.87 20.36 14.83
CA GLY A 92 -7.83 20.63 15.91
C GLY A 92 -7.77 22.06 16.44
N ASP A 93 -6.57 22.64 16.52
CA ASP A 93 -6.39 24.06 16.86
C ASP A 93 -6.79 24.97 15.71
N PHE A 94 -6.57 24.54 14.47
CA PHE A 94 -7.01 25.29 13.30
C PHE A 94 -8.53 25.42 13.22
N MET A 95 -9.28 24.36 13.56
CA MET A 95 -10.74 24.43 13.67
C MET A 95 -11.23 25.43 14.73
N LYS A 96 -10.37 25.83 15.68
CA LYS A 96 -10.69 26.77 16.76
C LYS A 96 -10.13 28.17 16.52
N GLY A 97 -9.44 28.42 15.40
CA GLY A 97 -8.80 29.71 15.15
C GLY A 97 -7.47 29.92 15.89
N ASN A 98 -6.85 28.85 16.38
CA ASN A 98 -5.71 28.91 17.30
C ASN A 98 -4.35 28.61 16.65
N LEU A 99 -4.24 28.63 15.31
CA LEU A 99 -2.93 28.48 14.66
C LEU A 99 -2.08 29.73 14.91
N SER A 100 -0.85 29.52 15.36
CA SER A 100 0.08 30.62 15.65
C SER A 100 0.47 31.40 14.39
N ALA A 101 0.57 30.70 13.25
CA ALA A 101 0.90 31.30 11.96
C ALA A 101 -0.30 31.99 11.28
N LEU A 102 -1.53 31.67 11.70
CA LEU A 102 -2.77 32.24 11.17
C LEU A 102 -3.77 32.55 12.31
N PRO A 103 -3.47 33.55 13.17
CA PRO A 103 -4.28 33.82 14.35
C PRO A 103 -5.72 34.22 13.98
N GLY A 104 -6.70 33.52 14.55
CA GLY A 104 -8.12 33.79 14.34
C GLY A 104 -8.71 33.22 13.05
N GLU A 105 -7.90 32.64 12.16
CA GLU A 105 -8.41 31.95 10.97
C GLU A 105 -8.89 30.54 11.31
N VAL A 106 -10.12 30.21 10.91
CA VAL A 106 -10.72 28.89 11.12
C VAL A 106 -10.58 28.02 9.86
N ALA A 107 -10.30 26.73 10.07
CA ALA A 107 -10.19 25.75 8.99
C ALA A 107 -11.44 25.70 8.09
N THR A 108 -11.22 25.55 6.79
CA THR A 108 -12.25 25.30 5.78
C THR A 108 -12.25 23.82 5.37
N MET A 109 -13.26 23.40 4.59
CA MET A 109 -13.26 22.06 4.01
C MET A 109 -12.13 21.85 3.00
N GLN A 110 -11.65 22.89 2.33
CA GLN A 110 -10.47 22.78 1.46
C GLN A 110 -9.22 22.47 2.29
N ASP A 111 -9.06 23.12 3.45
CA ASP A 111 -7.94 22.84 4.35
C ASP A 111 -7.97 21.40 4.87
N TRP A 112 -9.17 20.89 5.15
CA TRP A 112 -9.34 19.49 5.53
C TRP A 112 -8.93 18.53 4.40
N GLU A 113 -9.35 18.81 3.17
CA GLU A 113 -8.97 18.01 2.00
C GLU A 113 -7.45 18.05 1.72
N ASP A 114 -6.83 19.21 1.92
CA ASP A 114 -5.38 19.41 1.82
C ASP A 114 -4.65 18.63 2.93
N HIS A 115 -5.10 18.76 4.18
CA HIS A 115 -4.52 18.08 5.34
C HIS A 115 -4.55 16.56 5.17
N LEU A 116 -5.70 15.99 4.79
CA LEU A 116 -5.82 14.55 4.50
C LEU A 116 -4.86 14.06 3.42
N THR A 117 -4.45 14.94 2.49
CA THR A 117 -3.50 14.60 1.42
C THR A 117 -2.06 14.51 1.93
N THR A 118 -1.79 15.01 3.14
CA THR A 118 -0.48 14.94 3.82
C THR A 118 -0.32 13.71 4.72
N ILE A 119 -1.33 12.85 4.82
CA ILE A 119 -1.27 11.60 5.58
C ILE A 119 -0.84 10.49 4.62
N PHE A 120 0.06 9.58 5.00
CA PHE A 120 0.65 8.56 4.11
C PHE A 120 0.69 7.12 4.68
N PRO A 121 -0.39 6.60 5.27
CA PRO A 121 -0.46 5.20 5.69
C PRO A 121 -0.43 4.23 4.50
N GLU A 122 -0.33 2.93 4.79
CA GLU A 122 -0.39 1.85 3.80
C GLU A 122 -1.70 1.83 3.00
N ILE A 123 -2.81 2.22 3.65
CA ILE A 123 -4.08 2.55 3.00
C ILE A 123 -4.60 3.88 3.53
N ARG A 124 -4.99 4.79 2.62
CA ARG A 124 -5.44 6.14 2.99
C ARG A 124 -6.91 6.32 2.70
N LEU A 125 -7.64 6.84 3.67
CA LEU A 125 -9.06 7.17 3.54
C LEU A 125 -9.23 8.68 3.32
N LYS A 126 -9.92 9.02 2.23
CA LYS A 126 -10.51 10.32 1.92
C LYS A 126 -11.99 10.11 1.62
N ARG A 127 -12.55 10.84 0.65
CA ARG A 127 -13.83 10.48 0.02
C ARG A 127 -13.76 9.17 -0.78
N PHE A 128 -12.57 8.61 -0.92
CA PHE A 128 -12.25 7.32 -1.54
C PHE A 128 -11.12 6.64 -0.75
N LEU A 129 -10.88 5.36 -1.01
CA LEU A 129 -9.80 4.59 -0.41
C LEU A 129 -8.62 4.48 -1.38
N GLU A 130 -7.40 4.69 -0.90
CA GLU A 130 -6.17 4.63 -1.69
C GLU A 130 -5.27 3.50 -1.18
N MET A 131 -4.79 2.66 -2.10
CA MET A 131 -3.93 1.51 -1.82
C MET A 131 -2.49 1.90 -2.19
N ARG A 132 -1.58 1.90 -1.21
CA ARG A 132 -0.32 2.67 -1.33
C ARG A 132 0.95 1.81 -1.23
N GLY A 133 0.83 0.49 -1.14
CA GLY A 133 1.97 -0.41 -0.90
C GLY A 133 2.84 -0.75 -2.11
N ALA A 134 2.35 -0.59 -3.34
CA ALA A 134 3.04 -1.08 -4.54
C ALA A 134 4.21 -0.18 -4.99
N ASP A 135 5.28 -0.81 -5.50
CA ASP A 135 6.34 -0.12 -6.24
C ASP A 135 5.87 0.24 -7.65
N GLY A 136 6.52 1.26 -8.24
CA GLY A 136 6.35 1.54 -9.67
C GLY A 136 6.96 0.45 -10.53
N GLY A 137 6.47 0.31 -11.77
CA GLY A 137 6.92 -0.72 -12.69
C GLY A 137 6.60 -0.42 -14.15
N PRO A 138 6.89 -1.35 -15.06
CA PRO A 138 6.55 -1.26 -16.47
C PRO A 138 5.02 -1.20 -16.68
N TRP A 139 4.59 -0.83 -17.88
CA TRP A 139 3.19 -0.55 -18.22
C TRP A 139 2.20 -1.66 -17.80
N ASN A 140 2.58 -2.92 -17.98
CA ASN A 140 1.73 -4.06 -17.62
C ASN A 140 1.52 -4.16 -16.10
N MET A 141 2.52 -3.82 -15.30
CA MET A 141 2.36 -3.72 -13.83
C MET A 141 1.49 -2.52 -13.46
N ILE A 142 1.62 -1.40 -14.16
CA ILE A 142 0.75 -0.23 -13.94
C ILE A 142 -0.73 -0.59 -14.17
N CYS A 143 -1.03 -1.36 -15.22
CA CYS A 143 -2.39 -1.84 -15.49
C CYS A 143 -2.85 -2.93 -14.51
N ALA A 144 -1.93 -3.80 -14.05
CA ALA A 144 -2.26 -4.88 -13.14
C ALA A 144 -2.65 -4.41 -11.73
N LEU A 145 -2.05 -3.32 -11.22
CA LEU A 145 -2.33 -2.81 -9.87
C LEU A 145 -3.80 -2.44 -9.63
N PRO A 146 -4.46 -1.61 -10.47
CA PRO A 146 -5.88 -1.33 -10.31
C PRO A 146 -6.73 -2.59 -10.53
N ALA A 147 -6.41 -3.44 -11.52
CA ALA A 147 -7.14 -4.69 -11.76
C ALA A 147 -7.13 -5.60 -10.51
N PHE A 148 -5.97 -5.73 -9.84
CA PHE A 148 -5.81 -6.50 -8.61
C PHE A 148 -6.77 -6.04 -7.51
N TRP A 149 -6.82 -4.72 -7.25
CA TRP A 149 -7.69 -4.18 -6.20
C TRP A 149 -9.17 -4.12 -6.60
N VAL A 150 -9.48 -3.84 -7.86
CA VAL A 150 -10.86 -3.87 -8.38
C VAL A 150 -11.43 -5.29 -8.25
N GLY A 151 -10.68 -6.31 -8.67
CA GLY A 151 -11.09 -7.70 -8.54
C GLY A 151 -11.36 -8.13 -7.10
N LEU A 152 -10.58 -7.63 -6.14
CA LEU A 152 -10.79 -7.96 -4.71
C LEU A 152 -11.95 -7.21 -4.06
N LEU A 153 -12.17 -5.95 -4.44
CA LEU A 153 -12.99 -5.04 -3.64
C LEU A 153 -14.34 -4.69 -4.28
N TYR A 154 -14.49 -4.85 -5.59
CA TYR A 154 -15.64 -4.31 -6.35
C TYR A 154 -16.62 -5.40 -6.81
N ASP A 155 -16.47 -6.60 -6.28
CA ASP A 155 -17.43 -7.70 -6.36
C ASP A 155 -17.71 -8.23 -4.94
N ASP A 156 -18.98 -8.40 -4.59
CA ASP A 156 -19.38 -8.74 -3.21
C ASP A 156 -18.88 -10.11 -2.77
N GLN A 157 -18.83 -11.09 -3.68
CA GLN A 157 -18.34 -12.43 -3.38
C GLN A 157 -16.82 -12.41 -3.19
N ALA A 158 -16.07 -11.69 -4.03
CA ALA A 158 -14.62 -11.55 -3.91
C ALA A 158 -14.24 -10.84 -2.61
N LEU A 159 -14.97 -9.77 -2.26
CA LEU A 159 -14.77 -9.06 -1.01
C LEU A 159 -15.02 -9.96 0.19
N GLN A 160 -16.08 -10.77 0.16
CA GLN A 160 -16.37 -11.74 1.22
C GLN A 160 -15.29 -12.83 1.30
N GLU A 161 -14.86 -13.41 0.17
CA GLU A 161 -13.77 -14.41 0.15
C GLU A 161 -12.46 -13.85 0.71
N ALA A 162 -12.16 -12.58 0.42
CA ALA A 162 -11.00 -11.88 0.95
C ALA A 162 -11.13 -11.56 2.45
N GLU A 163 -12.32 -11.19 2.92
CA GLU A 163 -12.60 -11.03 4.36
C GLU A 163 -12.41 -12.35 5.10
N ASP A 164 -12.98 -13.44 4.58
CA ASP A 164 -12.87 -14.77 5.18
C ASP A 164 -11.41 -15.22 5.26
N LEU A 165 -10.62 -14.95 4.21
CA LEU A 165 -9.19 -15.27 4.16
C LEU A 165 -8.40 -14.57 5.27
N VAL A 166 -8.68 -13.29 5.55
CA VAL A 166 -7.92 -12.49 6.52
C VAL A 166 -8.52 -12.49 7.93
N SER A 167 -9.75 -13.00 8.09
CA SER A 167 -10.52 -12.94 9.34
C SER A 167 -9.86 -13.64 10.53
N SER A 168 -9.11 -14.72 10.27
CA SER A 168 -8.44 -15.52 11.29
C SER A 168 -7.05 -15.00 11.66
N TRP A 169 -6.53 -13.98 10.98
CA TRP A 169 -5.20 -13.47 11.23
C TRP A 169 -5.18 -12.70 12.56
N THR A 170 -4.14 -12.92 13.36
CA THR A 170 -3.93 -12.15 14.58
C THR A 170 -3.36 -10.77 14.27
N ALA A 171 -3.37 -9.86 15.24
CA ALA A 171 -2.64 -8.59 15.13
C ALA A 171 -1.15 -8.80 14.87
N MET A 172 -0.57 -9.84 15.47
CA MET A 172 0.85 -10.20 15.29
C MET A 172 1.13 -10.73 13.89
N ASP A 173 0.23 -11.52 13.29
CA ASP A 173 0.41 -11.99 11.92
C ASP A 173 0.45 -10.82 10.93
N ARG A 174 -0.51 -9.89 11.06
CA ARG A 174 -0.57 -8.70 10.21
C ARG A 174 0.66 -7.80 10.40
N LEU A 175 1.07 -7.57 11.65
CA LEU A 175 2.27 -6.77 11.94
C LEU A 175 3.53 -7.43 11.35
N HIS A 176 3.69 -8.74 11.55
CA HIS A 176 4.81 -9.50 10.99
C HIS A 176 4.89 -9.35 9.47
N MET A 177 3.75 -9.47 8.78
CA MET A 177 3.72 -9.28 7.32
C MET A 177 4.13 -7.86 6.92
N GLN A 178 3.65 -6.84 7.64
CA GLN A 178 3.96 -5.44 7.35
C GLN A 178 5.44 -5.11 7.53
N GLU A 179 6.07 -5.64 8.58
CA GLU A 179 7.48 -5.36 8.91
C GLU A 179 8.47 -6.09 8.00
N ASN A 180 8.10 -7.26 7.47
CA ASN A 180 9.07 -8.16 6.82
C ASN A 180 8.91 -8.25 5.30
N VAL A 181 7.74 -7.91 4.74
CA VAL A 181 7.47 -8.11 3.31
C VAL A 181 8.40 -7.31 2.39
N ALA A 182 8.84 -6.13 2.83
CA ALA A 182 9.76 -5.29 2.08
C ALA A 182 11.09 -6.01 1.82
N ARG A 183 11.56 -6.80 2.80
CA ARG A 183 12.83 -7.52 2.73
C ARG A 183 12.67 -8.87 2.03
N ASP A 184 11.65 -9.63 2.42
CA ASP A 184 11.57 -11.06 2.09
C ASP A 184 10.65 -11.35 0.88
N GLY A 185 9.80 -10.39 0.48
CA GLY A 185 8.93 -10.49 -0.69
C GLY A 185 8.07 -11.76 -0.68
N LEU A 186 8.03 -12.48 -1.80
CA LEU A 186 7.23 -13.71 -1.97
C LEU A 186 7.71 -14.89 -1.13
N LYS A 187 8.96 -14.85 -0.63
CA LYS A 187 9.56 -15.92 0.18
C LYS A 187 9.23 -15.80 1.67
N MET A 188 8.64 -14.69 2.09
CA MET A 188 8.26 -14.46 3.48
C MET A 188 7.29 -15.54 3.97
N GLU A 189 7.50 -16.08 5.16
CA GLU A 189 6.49 -16.91 5.82
C GLU A 189 5.39 -16.03 6.42
N CYS A 190 4.13 -16.42 6.27
CA CYS A 190 3.01 -15.62 6.78
C CYS A 190 1.82 -16.51 7.20
N ALA A 191 0.79 -15.86 7.75
CA ALA A 191 -0.51 -16.50 7.93
C ALA A 191 -1.24 -16.59 6.59
N GLY A 192 -1.92 -17.70 6.36
CA GLY A 192 -2.82 -17.95 5.25
C GLY A 192 -4.25 -18.16 5.75
N ARG A 193 -5.04 -18.90 4.97
CA ARG A 193 -6.42 -19.27 5.36
C ARG A 193 -6.45 -19.95 6.72
N ALA A 194 -7.47 -19.61 7.52
CA ALA A 194 -7.66 -20.12 8.87
C ALA A 194 -6.47 -19.85 9.83
N GLY A 195 -5.53 -18.97 9.47
CA GLY A 195 -4.34 -18.66 10.28
C GLY A 195 -3.24 -19.69 10.15
N GLU A 196 -3.36 -20.65 9.23
CA GLU A 196 -2.31 -21.65 8.97
C GLU A 196 -1.05 -20.97 8.41
N ARG A 197 0.12 -21.49 8.77
CA ARG A 197 1.39 -20.96 8.25
C ARG A 197 1.57 -21.35 6.79
N THR A 198 1.95 -20.39 5.98
CA THR A 198 2.19 -20.53 4.55
C THR A 198 3.32 -19.60 4.10
N THR A 199 3.59 -19.52 2.81
CA THR A 199 4.45 -18.49 2.20
C THR A 199 3.63 -17.38 1.57
N MET A 200 4.20 -16.18 1.48
CA MET A 200 3.61 -15.04 0.79
C MET A 200 3.32 -15.37 -0.69
N GLN A 201 4.11 -16.24 -1.31
CA GLN A 201 3.84 -16.77 -2.65
C GLN A 201 2.51 -17.53 -2.72
N GLU A 202 2.28 -18.49 -1.84
CA GLU A 202 1.04 -19.29 -1.85
C GLU A 202 -0.17 -18.44 -1.47
N LEU A 203 0.00 -17.53 -0.50
CA LEU A 203 -1.02 -16.52 -0.19
C LEU A 203 -1.33 -15.63 -1.41
N ALA A 204 -0.32 -15.18 -2.15
CA ALA A 204 -0.51 -14.35 -3.34
C ALA A 204 -1.30 -15.09 -4.43
N LYS A 205 -1.06 -16.38 -4.65
CA LYS A 205 -1.85 -17.21 -5.58
C LYS A 205 -3.32 -17.25 -5.19
N GLU A 206 -3.59 -17.45 -3.90
CA GLU A 206 -4.95 -17.50 -3.37
C GLU A 206 -5.67 -16.16 -3.53
N VAL A 207 -4.99 -15.05 -3.21
CA VAL A 207 -5.52 -13.69 -3.37
C VAL A 207 -5.76 -13.36 -4.85
N LEU A 208 -4.86 -13.75 -5.75
CA LEU A 208 -5.04 -13.57 -7.19
C LEU A 208 -6.23 -14.36 -7.72
N ARG A 209 -6.45 -15.59 -7.24
CA ARG A 209 -7.66 -16.38 -7.59
C ARG A 209 -8.94 -15.66 -7.18
N ILE A 210 -8.95 -15.02 -6.00
CA ILE A 210 -10.11 -14.23 -5.53
C ILE A 210 -10.31 -13.00 -6.43
N SER A 211 -9.21 -12.27 -6.70
CA SER A 211 -9.22 -11.07 -7.54
C SER A 211 -9.72 -11.36 -8.96
N GLU A 212 -9.18 -12.41 -9.60
CA GLU A 212 -9.60 -12.87 -10.92
C GLU A 212 -11.08 -13.28 -10.94
N GLY A 213 -11.55 -13.97 -9.90
CA GLY A 213 -12.96 -14.31 -9.74
C GLY A 213 -13.88 -13.08 -9.69
N GLY A 214 -13.44 -12.00 -9.02
CA GLY A 214 -14.18 -10.75 -8.99
C GLY A 214 -14.20 -10.02 -10.33
N LEU A 215 -13.08 -10.01 -11.08
CA LEU A 215 -13.04 -9.47 -12.44
C LEU A 215 -13.96 -10.25 -13.40
N ARG A 216 -13.93 -11.59 -13.34
CA ARG A 216 -14.84 -12.46 -14.12
C ARG A 216 -16.32 -12.13 -13.88
N ARG A 217 -16.70 -11.88 -12.62
CA ARG A 217 -18.09 -11.56 -12.26
C ARG A 217 -18.51 -10.15 -12.65
N ARG A 218 -17.56 -9.22 -12.80
CA ARG A 218 -17.83 -7.89 -13.39
C ARG A 218 -18.17 -8.00 -14.88
N GLY A 219 -17.58 -8.97 -15.59
CA GLY A 219 -17.93 -9.29 -16.98
C GLY A 219 -17.42 -8.29 -18.01
N GLU A 220 -16.32 -7.60 -17.70
CA GLU A 220 -15.72 -6.53 -18.52
C GLU A 220 -14.47 -7.00 -19.31
N ASP A 221 -14.12 -8.29 -19.28
CA ASP A 221 -12.94 -8.88 -19.94
C ASP A 221 -11.62 -8.23 -19.46
N GLU A 222 -11.47 -8.10 -18.14
CA GLU A 222 -10.37 -7.39 -17.45
C GLU A 222 -9.33 -8.36 -16.84
N GLU A 223 -9.60 -9.67 -16.86
CA GLU A 223 -8.81 -10.73 -16.22
C GLU A 223 -7.38 -10.79 -16.77
N GLY A 224 -7.21 -10.47 -18.06
CA GLY A 224 -5.92 -10.43 -18.73
C GLY A 224 -4.92 -9.48 -18.07
N PHE A 225 -5.40 -8.44 -17.36
CA PHE A 225 -4.52 -7.53 -16.62
C PHE A 225 -3.82 -8.20 -15.43
N LEU A 226 -4.29 -9.35 -14.95
CA LEU A 226 -3.68 -10.10 -13.85
C LEU A 226 -2.65 -11.13 -14.32
N GLU A 227 -2.53 -11.42 -15.62
CA GLU A 227 -1.64 -12.49 -16.15
C GLU A 227 -0.20 -12.37 -15.65
N LYS A 228 0.35 -11.15 -15.65
CA LYS A 228 1.72 -10.92 -15.17
C LYS A 228 1.87 -11.22 -13.68
N LEU A 229 0.86 -10.93 -12.87
CA LEU A 229 0.88 -11.22 -11.44
C LEU A 229 0.77 -12.72 -11.18
N HIS A 230 -0.07 -13.44 -11.94
CA HIS A 230 -0.11 -14.90 -11.90
C HIS A 230 1.25 -15.51 -12.24
N ALA A 231 1.89 -15.06 -13.32
CA ALA A 231 3.22 -15.53 -13.69
C ALA A 231 4.28 -15.28 -12.59
N ILE A 232 4.23 -14.13 -11.92
CA ILE A 232 5.10 -13.81 -10.78
C ILE A 232 4.83 -14.76 -9.60
N ALA A 233 3.57 -14.96 -9.24
CA ALA A 233 3.17 -15.83 -8.13
C ALA A 233 3.50 -17.31 -8.40
N ASP A 234 3.29 -17.79 -9.63
CA ASP A 234 3.60 -19.16 -10.03
C ASP A 234 5.10 -19.44 -10.03
N LYS A 235 5.88 -18.50 -10.57
CA LYS A 235 7.35 -18.59 -10.58
C LYS A 235 7.95 -18.41 -9.17
N GLY A 236 7.28 -17.67 -8.29
CA GLY A 236 7.81 -17.30 -6.98
C GLY A 236 8.99 -16.33 -7.08
N THR A 237 9.00 -15.49 -8.11
CA THR A 237 10.07 -14.51 -8.36
C THR A 237 9.45 -13.20 -8.83
N ASN A 238 9.62 -12.13 -8.05
CA ASN A 238 9.14 -10.80 -8.42
C ASN A 238 10.18 -10.02 -9.27
N GLN A 239 9.84 -8.78 -9.64
CA GLN A 239 10.70 -7.96 -10.50
C GLN A 239 12.03 -7.61 -9.83
N ALA A 240 12.02 -7.37 -8.51
CA ALA A 240 13.23 -7.11 -7.76
C ALA A 240 14.21 -8.29 -7.84
N GLU A 241 13.76 -9.52 -7.63
CA GLU A 241 14.63 -10.70 -7.76
C GLU A 241 15.14 -10.91 -9.20
N GLU A 242 14.33 -10.57 -10.21
CA GLU A 242 14.77 -10.57 -11.61
C GLU A 242 15.87 -9.54 -11.85
N LEU A 243 15.72 -8.33 -11.30
CA LEU A 243 16.72 -7.27 -11.35
C LEU A 243 18.00 -7.64 -10.61
N GLU A 244 17.92 -8.25 -9.42
CA GLU A 244 19.07 -8.76 -8.67
C GLU A 244 19.86 -9.81 -9.48
N SER A 245 19.13 -10.73 -10.11
CA SER A 245 19.72 -11.75 -10.97
C SER A 245 20.41 -11.13 -12.19
N LYS A 246 19.76 -10.18 -12.88
CA LYS A 246 20.36 -9.45 -14.01
C LYS A 246 21.58 -8.64 -13.57
N PHE A 247 21.48 -7.88 -12.49
CA PHE A 247 22.56 -7.07 -11.94
C PHE A 247 23.80 -7.91 -11.64
N THR A 248 23.61 -9.06 -10.99
CA THR A 248 24.72 -9.94 -10.57
C THR A 248 25.30 -10.74 -11.73
N LYS A 249 24.44 -11.30 -12.60
CA LYS A 249 24.87 -12.30 -13.61
C LYS A 249 25.11 -11.71 -14.99
N LEU A 250 24.33 -10.73 -15.40
CA LEU A 250 24.37 -10.16 -16.76
C LEU A 250 25.10 -8.82 -16.79
N TRP A 251 24.77 -7.91 -15.87
CA TRP A 251 25.30 -6.56 -15.87
C TRP A 251 26.59 -6.40 -15.06
N ARG A 252 27.01 -7.46 -14.36
CA ARG A 252 28.28 -7.52 -13.58
C ARG A 252 28.44 -6.34 -12.61
N GLY A 253 27.34 -5.93 -11.98
CA GLY A 253 27.29 -4.81 -11.05
C GLY A 253 27.05 -3.44 -11.67
N GLY A 254 26.89 -3.33 -13.00
CA GLY A 254 26.48 -2.11 -13.68
C GLY A 254 24.97 -1.91 -13.65
N VAL A 255 24.52 -0.66 -13.50
CA VAL A 255 23.08 -0.31 -13.54
C VAL A 255 22.63 0.30 -14.87
N ASP A 256 23.56 0.79 -15.69
CA ASP A 256 23.24 1.45 -16.96
C ASP A 256 22.32 0.63 -17.88
N PRO A 257 22.46 -0.71 -18.00
CA PRO A 257 21.54 -1.50 -18.83
C PRO A 257 20.07 -1.41 -18.41
N LEU A 258 19.79 -1.16 -17.12
CA LEU A 258 18.42 -0.98 -16.61
C LEU A 258 17.67 0.16 -17.32
N PHE A 259 18.39 1.17 -17.81
CA PHE A 259 17.82 2.36 -18.45
C PHE A 259 17.69 2.25 -19.97
N VAL A 260 18.21 1.17 -20.55
CA VAL A 260 18.22 0.93 -22.00
C VAL A 260 17.33 -0.26 -22.37
N ASP A 261 17.33 -1.32 -21.55
CA ASP A 261 16.67 -2.60 -21.83
C ASP A 261 15.18 -2.65 -21.45
N GLN A 262 14.53 -1.52 -21.14
CA GLN A 262 13.10 -1.50 -20.72
C GLN A 262 12.11 -1.63 -21.91
N VAL A 263 12.62 -1.76 -23.14
CA VAL A 263 11.83 -1.89 -24.36
C VAL A 263 11.91 -3.32 -24.86
N SER A 264 11.28 -4.27 -24.16
CA SER A 264 10.97 -5.59 -24.69
C SER A 264 9.78 -6.21 -23.97
#